data_AF-A0A3P5YC27-F1
#
_entry.id   AF-A0A3P5YC27-F1
#
_cell.length_a   1.000
_cell.length_b   1.000
_cell.length_c   1.000
_cell.angle_alpha   90.00
_cell.angle_beta   90.00
_cell.angle_gamma   90.00
#
_symmetry.space_group_name_H-M   'P 1'
#
loop_
_entity.id
_entity.type
_entity.pdbx_description
1 polymer ?
#
loop_
_entity_poly.entity_id
_entity_poly.type
_entity_poly.pdbx_seq_one_letter_code
_entity_poly.pdbx_strand_id
1 'polypeptide(L)'
;MVSELLCPLTNKWEVEKIRALLPQYEDTILKIKTSSTTSTDTLGVLVCKVDAAWDAGSGRCGIGGVYSEQATLALPSFSEAHNHVSSALMAEAIAVHRA
;
A
#
# COMPACT_ATOMS: atom_id res chain seq x y z
N MET A 1 9.82 -17.29 1.26
CA MET A 1 8.98 -16.32 0.49
C MET A 1 7.78 -17.07 -0.09
N VAL A 2 6.62 -16.43 -0.34
CA VAL A 2 5.41 -17.14 -0.81
C VAL A 2 5.65 -17.93 -2.11
N SER A 3 6.56 -17.45 -2.95
CA SER A 3 7.03 -18.12 -4.16
C SER A 3 7.63 -19.52 -3.92
N GLU A 4 8.14 -19.83 -2.73
CA GLU A 4 8.72 -21.14 -2.39
C GLU A 4 7.65 -22.21 -2.13
N LEU A 5 6.41 -21.79 -1.87
CA LEU A 5 5.24 -22.66 -1.72
C LEU A 5 4.55 -22.97 -3.06
N LEU A 6 5.06 -22.41 -4.16
CA LEU A 6 4.52 -22.55 -5.51
C LEU A 6 5.48 -23.36 -6.38
N CYS A 7 4.93 -24.18 -7.27
CA CYS A 7 5.70 -24.86 -8.29
C CYS A 7 6.19 -23.84 -9.33
N PRO A 8 7.51 -23.65 -9.53
CA PRO A 8 8.06 -22.60 -10.39
C PRO A 8 7.61 -22.69 -11.86
N LEU A 9 7.28 -23.90 -12.33
CA LEU A 9 6.88 -24.15 -13.73
C LEU A 9 5.37 -24.00 -13.96
N THR A 10 4.55 -24.31 -12.95
CA THR A 10 3.09 -24.41 -13.12
C THR A 10 2.31 -23.37 -12.33
N ASN A 11 2.97 -22.64 -11.44
CA ASN A 11 2.39 -21.68 -10.51
C ASN A 11 1.23 -22.24 -9.66
N LYS A 12 1.25 -23.56 -9.45
CA LYS A 12 0.32 -24.28 -8.57
C LYS A 12 0.94 -24.44 -7.19
N TRP A 13 0.08 -24.39 -6.16
CA TRP A 13 0.47 -24.65 -4.78
C TRP A 13 1.07 -26.06 -4.61
N GLU A 14 2.23 -26.13 -3.96
CA GLU A 14 2.80 -27.39 -3.51
C GLU A 14 2.22 -27.75 -2.14
N VAL A 15 1.10 -28.49 -2.15
CA VAL A 15 0.32 -28.84 -0.95
C VAL A 15 1.18 -29.52 0.12
N GLU A 16 2.09 -30.41 -0.27
CA GLU A 16 3.00 -31.10 0.66
C GLU A 16 3.92 -30.13 1.41
N LYS A 17 4.45 -29.09 0.73
CA LYS A 17 5.26 -28.06 1.38
C LYS A 17 4.44 -27.20 2.32
N ILE A 18 3.20 -26.86 1.93
CA ILE A 18 2.28 -26.10 2.77
C ILE A 18 1.95 -26.88 4.04
N ARG A 19 1.65 -28.18 3.93
CA ARG A 19 1.40 -29.06 5.08
C ARG A 19 2.61 -29.21 5.99
N ALA A 20 3.81 -29.24 5.43
CA ALA A 20 5.04 -29.37 6.21
C ALA A 20 5.39 -28.08 6.98
N LEU A 21 5.12 -26.90 6.41
CA LEU A 21 5.56 -25.61 6.98
C LEU A 21 4.44 -24.86 7.72
N LEU A 22 3.22 -24.89 7.19
CA LEU A 22 2.07 -24.08 7.62
C LEU A 22 0.77 -24.91 7.61
N PRO A 23 0.72 -26.07 8.29
CA PRO A 23 -0.42 -26.99 8.23
C PRO A 23 -1.75 -26.33 8.63
N GLN A 24 -1.73 -25.45 9.63
CA GLN A 24 -2.93 -24.76 10.12
C GLN A 24 -3.52 -23.74 9.13
N TYR A 25 -2.77 -23.36 8.08
CA TYR A 25 -3.20 -22.37 7.10
C TYR A 25 -3.49 -22.97 5.71
N GLU A 26 -3.43 -24.30 5.55
CA GLU A 26 -3.64 -24.98 4.26
C GLU A 26 -4.92 -24.53 3.56
N ASP A 27 -6.07 -24.64 4.25
CA ASP A 27 -7.37 -24.27 3.70
C ASP A 27 -7.47 -22.80 3.30
N THR A 28 -6.71 -21.92 3.97
CA THR A 28 -6.69 -20.49 3.69
C THR A 28 -5.78 -20.18 2.50
N ILE A 29 -4.61 -20.81 2.43
CA ILE A 29 -3.64 -20.63 1.35
C ILE A 29 -4.20 -21.16 0.02
N LEU A 30 -4.86 -22.33 0.04
CA LEU A 30 -5.44 -22.93 -1.17
C LEU A 30 -6.60 -22.11 -1.76
N LYS A 31 -7.22 -21.21 -0.98
CA LYS A 31 -8.24 -20.27 -1.48
C LYS A 31 -7.65 -19.08 -2.23
N ILE A 32 -6.35 -18.81 -2.09
CA ILE A 32 -5.68 -17.70 -2.75
C ILE A 32 -5.51 -18.05 -4.23
N LYS A 33 -6.11 -17.23 -5.11
CA LYS A 33 -5.90 -17.32 -6.55
C LYS A 33 -4.56 -16.68 -6.92
N THR A 34 -3.61 -17.47 -7.39
CA THR A 34 -2.36 -16.96 -7.93
C THR A 34 -2.57 -16.38 -9.32
N SER A 35 -1.97 -15.22 -9.59
CA SER A 35 -1.99 -14.64 -10.94
C SER A 35 -1.23 -15.55 -11.90
N SER A 36 -1.75 -15.81 -13.10
CA SER A 36 -1.07 -16.62 -14.12
C SER A 36 0.09 -15.91 -14.81
N THR A 37 0.38 -14.67 -14.45
CA THR A 37 1.44 -13.86 -15.07
C THR A 37 2.72 -14.00 -14.26
N THR A 38 3.81 -14.40 -14.91
CA THR A 38 5.17 -14.34 -14.34
C THR A 38 5.65 -12.88 -14.29
N SER A 39 4.95 -12.04 -13.54
CA SER A 39 5.40 -10.69 -13.22
C SER A 39 6.49 -10.82 -12.17
N THR A 40 7.72 -10.46 -12.52
CA THR A 40 8.81 -10.33 -11.56
C THR A 40 8.42 -9.33 -10.48
N ASP A 41 8.36 -9.77 -9.23
CA ASP A 41 8.23 -8.88 -8.08
C ASP A 41 9.39 -7.88 -8.14
N THR A 42 9.06 -6.65 -8.55
CA THR A 42 10.03 -5.56 -8.60
C THR A 42 9.79 -4.72 -7.36
N LEU A 43 10.83 -4.56 -6.56
CA LEU A 43 10.80 -3.62 -5.44
C LEU A 43 10.73 -2.20 -6.01
N GLY A 44 9.52 -1.68 -6.15
CA GLY A 44 9.27 -0.29 -6.52
C GLY A 44 9.24 0.61 -5.29
N VAL A 45 9.90 1.76 -5.37
CA VAL A 45 9.70 2.84 -4.40
C VAL A 45 8.62 3.77 -4.95
N LEU A 46 7.46 3.77 -4.31
CA LEU A 46 6.43 4.78 -4.57
C LEU A 46 6.73 6.02 -3.72
N VAL A 47 7.04 7.14 -4.36
CA VAL A 47 7.28 8.41 -3.64
C VAL A 47 5.97 9.19 -3.56
N CYS A 48 5.42 9.33 -2.36
CA CYS A 48 4.32 10.26 -2.10
C CYS A 48 4.88 11.57 -1.53
N LYS A 49 4.55 12.69 -2.17
CA LYS A 49 4.84 14.04 -1.66
C LYS A 49 3.57 14.59 -1.05
N VAL A 50 3.60 14.92 0.23
CA VAL A 50 2.47 15.49 0.96
C VAL A 50 2.80 16.87 1.47
N ASP A 51 1.77 17.68 1.66
CA ASP A 51 1.86 19.02 2.25
C ASP A 51 0.54 19.39 2.94
N ALA A 52 0.61 20.29 3.92
CA ALA A 52 -0.55 20.84 4.60
C ALA A 52 -0.53 22.36 4.68
N ALA A 53 -1.70 22.97 4.51
CA ALA A 53 -1.92 24.39 4.76
C ALA A 53 -2.84 24.55 5.97
N TRP A 54 -2.43 25.33 6.98
CA TRP A 54 -3.20 25.54 8.21
C TRP A 54 -3.46 27.01 8.49
N ASP A 55 -4.68 27.32 8.92
CA ASP A 55 -5.09 28.64 9.37
C ASP A 55 -5.23 28.69 10.91
N ALA A 56 -4.40 29.50 11.56
CA ALA A 56 -4.39 29.64 13.02
C ALA A 56 -5.65 30.31 13.58
N GLY A 57 -6.30 31.17 12.80
CA GLY A 57 -7.47 31.93 13.26
C GLY A 57 -8.73 31.08 13.39
N SER A 58 -8.94 30.16 12.44
CA SER A 58 -10.12 29.29 12.39
C SER A 58 -9.84 27.84 12.77
N GLY A 59 -8.56 27.43 12.86
CA GLY A 59 -8.18 26.03 13.08
C GLY A 59 -8.53 25.12 11.89
N ARG A 60 -8.74 25.69 10.71
CA ARG A 60 -9.01 24.95 9.47
C ARG A 60 -7.70 24.57 8.81
N CYS A 61 -7.66 23.40 8.18
CA CYS A 61 -6.52 23.01 7.37
C CYS A 61 -6.96 22.39 6.04
N GLY A 62 -6.14 22.57 5.02
CA GLY A 62 -6.14 21.75 3.82
C GLY A 62 -4.95 20.81 3.85
N ILE A 63 -5.11 19.61 3.34
CA ILE A 63 -4.02 18.66 3.12
C ILE A 63 -4.05 18.20 1.66
N GLY A 64 -2.91 17.80 1.13
CA GLY A 64 -2.86 17.19 -0.18
C GLY A 64 -1.62 16.35 -0.39
N GLY A 65 -1.66 15.52 -1.43
CA GLY A 65 -0.54 14.71 -1.81
C GLY A 65 -0.55 14.29 -3.26
N VAL A 66 0.65 14.15 -3.82
CA VAL A 66 0.89 13.69 -5.19
C VAL A 66 1.87 12.52 -5.19
N TYR A 67 1.52 11.48 -5.92
CA TYR A 67 2.38 10.33 -6.13
C TYR A 67 3.31 10.60 -7.31
N SER A 68 4.60 10.38 -7.11
CA SER A 68 5.63 10.43 -8.15
C SER A 68 6.08 9.01 -8.45
N GLU A 69 5.55 8.43 -9.52
CA GLU A 69 5.99 7.13 -10.05
C GLU A 69 6.96 7.29 -11.23
N GLN A 70 7.80 6.26 -11.44
CA GLN A 70 8.58 6.03 -12.65
C GLN A 70 7.86 5.11 -13.67
N ALA A 71 6.73 4.52 -13.29
CA ALA A 71 5.95 3.62 -14.15
C ALA A 71 4.61 4.26 -14.55
N THR A 72 4.07 3.80 -15.67
CA THR A 72 3.02 4.40 -16.52
C THR A 72 1.62 4.57 -15.91
N LEU A 73 1.44 4.38 -14.60
CA LEU A 73 0.15 4.53 -13.92
C LEU A 73 0.14 5.83 -13.12
N ALA A 74 -0.56 6.84 -13.64
CA ALA A 74 -0.82 8.05 -12.88
C ALA A 74 -1.80 7.72 -11.74
N LEU A 75 -1.27 7.56 -10.52
CA LEU A 75 -2.09 7.44 -9.33
C LEU A 75 -2.81 8.78 -9.05
N PRO A 76 -4.08 8.73 -8.62
CA PRO A 76 -4.82 9.95 -8.32
C PRO A 76 -4.18 10.69 -7.13
N SER A 77 -3.98 12.00 -7.28
CA SER A 77 -3.65 12.89 -6.17
C SER A 77 -4.84 13.00 -5.21
N PHE A 78 -4.56 13.34 -3.95
CA PHE A 78 -5.60 13.64 -2.97
C PHE A 78 -5.52 15.09 -2.49
N SER A 79 -6.67 15.65 -2.13
CA SER A 79 -6.82 16.99 -1.54
C SER A 79 -8.04 16.98 -0.64
N GLU A 80 -7.86 17.26 0.64
CA GLU A 80 -8.92 17.22 1.64
C GLU A 80 -8.86 18.45 2.56
N ALA A 81 -9.99 18.77 3.21
CA ALA A 81 -10.07 19.85 4.18
C ALA A 81 -10.54 19.31 5.54
N HIS A 82 -9.90 19.79 6.61
CA HIS A 82 -10.24 19.46 7.99
C HIS A 82 -10.53 20.73 8.80
N ASN A 83 -11.34 20.57 9.84
CA ASN A 83 -11.60 21.61 10.83
C ASN A 83 -11.08 21.15 12.19
N HIS A 84 -10.90 22.10 13.12
CA HIS A 84 -10.46 21.84 14.50
C HIS A 84 -9.05 21.24 14.62
N VAL A 85 -8.16 21.58 13.69
CA VAL A 85 -6.76 21.19 13.75
C VAL A 85 -6.02 22.16 14.67
N SER A 86 -5.44 21.62 15.74
CA SER A 86 -4.90 22.42 16.84
C SER A 86 -3.58 23.13 16.52
N SER A 87 -2.89 22.75 15.43
CA SER A 87 -1.63 23.37 15.01
C SER A 87 -1.25 23.03 13.56
N ALA A 88 -0.35 23.81 12.97
CA ALA A 88 0.26 23.50 11.68
C ALA A 88 0.93 22.11 11.67
N LEU A 89 1.62 21.76 12.77
CA LEU A 89 2.31 20.47 12.87
C LEU A 89 1.34 19.28 12.93
N MET A 90 0.16 19.48 13.53
CA MET A 90 -0.92 18.49 13.48
C MET A 90 -1.47 18.35 12.05
N ALA A 91 -1.57 19.44 11.29
CA ALA A 91 -1.99 19.39 9.89
C ALA A 91 -1.01 18.57 9.03
N GLU A 92 0.30 18.78 9.21
CA GLU A 92 1.35 17.98 8.55
C GLU A 92 1.24 16.49 8.90
N ALA A 93 1.05 16.18 10.18
CA ALA A 93 0.87 14.79 10.62
C ALA A 93 -0.37 14.13 9.99
N ILE A 94 -1.46 14.89 9.83
CA ILE A 94 -2.66 14.43 9.14
C ILE A 94 -2.37 14.18 7.65
N ALA A 95 -1.62 15.06 6.97
CA ALA A 95 -1.25 14.88 5.58
C ALA A 95 -0.41 13.61 5.37
N VAL A 96 0.57 13.36 6.25
CA VAL A 96 1.38 12.12 6.23
C VAL A 96 0.54 10.87 6.52
N HIS A 97 -0.43 10.96 7.44
CA HIS A 97 -1.31 9.84 7.76
C HIS A 97 -2.25 9.45 6.61
N ARG A 98 -2.55 10.39 5.70
CA ARG A 98 -3.49 10.19 4.58
C ARG A 98 -2.85 9.61 3.33
N ALA A 99 -1.52 9.68 3.22
CA ALA A 99 -0.75 9.11 2.11
C ALA A 99 -0.78 7.58 2.08
#